data_AF-A0A9X9LL71-F1
#
_entry.id   AF-A0A9X9LL71-F1
#
_cell.length_a   1.000
_cell.length_b   1.000
_cell.length_c   1.000
_cell.angle_alpha   90.00
_cell.angle_beta   90.00
_cell.angle_gamma   90.00
#
_symmetry.space_group_name_H-M   'P 1'
#
loop_
_entity.id
_entity.type
_entity.pdbx_description
1 polymer ?
#
loop_
_entity_poly.entity_id
_entity_poly.type
_entity_poly.pdbx_seq_one_letter_code
_entity_poly.pdbx_strand_id
1 'polypeptide(L)'
;FQTCLVRHCKHAFGCALVHTSGWKVVYSGDTMPCEALVQMGKDATLLIHEATLEDGLEEEAVEKTHSTTSQAIGVGVRMNAGFTMLNHFSQRYAKVPLFSPDFNEKVGIAFDHMKVCFGDLPTVPKLTAPLKALFAGDIEEMEERREKREVRLARAALLSREQAAGPEDGMSPHKRALAEQPQSPQSKKVRAQ
;
A
#
# COMPACT_ATOMS: atom_id res chain seq x y z
N PHE A 1 -23.08 9.49 14.91
CA PHE A 1 -22.15 8.35 14.89
C PHE A 1 -22.49 7.48 13.70
N GLN A 2 -21.50 7.04 12.93
CA GLN A 2 -21.66 6.20 11.75
C GLN A 2 -20.56 5.13 11.74
N THR A 3 -20.83 4.02 11.05
CA THR A 3 -19.88 2.92 10.86
C THR A 3 -19.95 2.43 9.43
N CYS A 4 -18.83 1.93 8.90
CA CYS A 4 -18.79 1.24 7.62
C CYS A 4 -18.06 -0.09 7.76
N LEU A 5 -18.40 -1.07 6.92
CA LEU A 5 -17.61 -2.28 6.82
C LEU A 5 -16.22 -1.94 6.29
N VAL A 6 -15.19 -2.57 6.86
CA VAL A 6 -13.80 -2.41 6.44
C VAL A 6 -13.21 -3.74 5.99
N ARG A 7 -12.04 -3.70 5.35
CA ARG A 7 -11.42 -4.85 4.69
C ARG A 7 -10.47 -5.56 5.66
N HIS A 8 -11.02 -6.38 6.54
CA HIS A 8 -10.27 -7.18 7.51
C HIS A 8 -10.94 -8.56 7.71
N CYS A 9 -11.43 -8.86 8.91
CA CYS A 9 -12.23 -10.05 9.20
C CYS A 9 -13.74 -9.78 9.04
N LYS A 10 -14.55 -10.85 9.14
CA LYS A 10 -16.02 -10.70 9.10
C LYS A 10 -16.47 -9.80 10.24
N HIS A 11 -17.40 -8.88 9.94
CA HIS A 11 -17.91 -7.91 10.90
C HIS A 11 -16.85 -6.97 11.48
N ALA A 12 -15.81 -6.66 10.70
CA ALA A 12 -14.89 -5.55 10.99
C ALA A 12 -15.49 -4.22 10.53
N PHE A 13 -15.34 -3.17 11.36
CA PHE A 13 -15.89 -1.85 11.09
C PHE A 13 -14.89 -0.74 11.40
N GLY A 14 -14.90 0.28 10.56
CA GLY A 14 -14.40 1.61 10.89
C GLY A 14 -15.56 2.47 11.40
N CYS A 15 -15.25 3.50 12.19
CA CYS A 15 -16.28 4.36 12.77
C CYS A 15 -15.96 5.84 12.59
N ALA A 16 -17.02 6.64 12.49
CA ALA A 16 -16.95 8.10 12.42
C ALA A 16 -17.86 8.71 13.49
N LEU A 17 -17.28 9.62 14.27
CA LEU A 17 -17.99 10.41 15.27
C LEU A 17 -17.93 11.89 14.86
N VAL A 18 -19.11 12.51 14.76
CA VAL A 18 -19.26 13.94 14.53
C VAL A 18 -19.82 14.54 15.81
N HIS A 19 -19.10 15.52 16.35
CA HIS A 19 -19.53 16.25 17.53
C HIS A 19 -20.47 17.40 17.17
N THR A 20 -21.29 17.84 18.12
CA THR A 20 -22.24 18.95 17.92
C THR A 20 -21.54 20.29 17.61
N SER A 21 -20.28 20.44 17.99
CA SER A 21 -19.44 21.59 17.64
C SER A 21 -18.77 21.47 16.27
N GLY A 22 -19.08 20.44 15.47
CA GLY A 22 -18.68 20.31 14.07
C GLY A 22 -17.41 19.53 13.77
N TRP A 23 -16.58 19.17 14.76
CA TRP A 23 -15.40 18.33 14.49
C TRP A 23 -15.80 16.86 14.23
N LYS A 24 -15.01 16.20 13.38
CA LYS A 24 -15.20 14.81 12.98
C LYS A 24 -13.94 13.99 13.26
N VAL A 25 -14.10 12.90 14.01
CA VAL A 25 -13.05 11.91 14.25
C VAL A 25 -13.43 10.62 13.56
N VAL A 26 -12.47 10.04 12.83
CA VAL A 26 -12.60 8.75 12.17
C VAL A 26 -11.58 7.79 12.77
N TYR A 27 -12.01 6.58 13.10
CA TYR A 27 -11.12 5.51 13.54
C TYR A 27 -11.27 4.34 12.59
N SER A 28 -10.16 3.87 12.02
CA SER A 28 -10.18 2.83 10.99
C SER A 28 -10.59 1.45 11.51
N GLY A 29 -10.25 1.13 12.77
CA GLY A 29 -10.05 -0.25 13.17
C GLY A 29 -8.86 -0.87 12.42
N ASP A 30 -8.83 -2.19 12.30
CA ASP A 30 -7.88 -2.90 11.45
C ASP A 30 -8.46 -3.06 10.04
N THR A 31 -7.69 -2.72 9.01
CA THR A 31 -8.17 -2.76 7.63
C THR A 31 -7.06 -2.59 6.59
N MET A 32 -7.21 -3.27 5.44
CA MET A 32 -6.63 -2.80 4.17
C MET A 32 -7.19 -1.42 3.79
N PRO A 33 -6.55 -0.66 2.88
CA PRO A 33 -7.15 0.52 2.29
C PRO A 33 -8.58 0.25 1.80
N CYS A 34 -9.53 1.02 2.36
CA CYS A 34 -10.95 0.80 2.20
C CYS A 34 -11.64 2.08 1.72
N GLU A 35 -12.27 2.01 0.55
CA GLU A 35 -12.96 3.17 -0.03
C GLU A 35 -14.18 3.60 0.79
N ALA A 36 -14.90 2.65 1.40
CA ALA A 36 -16.03 2.96 2.26
C ALA A 36 -15.61 3.83 3.46
N LEU A 37 -14.42 3.57 4.03
CA LEU A 37 -13.85 4.37 5.11
C LEU A 37 -13.51 5.79 4.62
N VAL A 38 -12.87 5.91 3.46
CA VAL A 38 -12.55 7.21 2.82
C VAL A 38 -13.82 8.05 2.64
N GLN A 39 -14.88 7.46 2.08
CA GLN A 39 -16.12 8.18 1.80
C GLN A 39 -16.88 8.56 3.08
N MET A 40 -17.02 7.66 4.05
CA MET A 40 -17.63 7.96 5.34
C MET A 40 -16.85 9.05 6.09
N GLY A 41 -15.53 9.00 6.00
CA GLY A 41 -14.62 9.87 6.73
C GLY A 41 -14.34 11.22 6.07
N LYS A 42 -14.88 11.49 4.87
CA LYS A 42 -14.54 12.69 4.08
C LYS A 42 -14.54 13.97 4.92
N ASP A 43 -13.49 14.78 4.77
CA ASP A 43 -13.26 16.03 5.49
C ASP A 43 -13.20 15.84 7.03
N ALA A 44 -12.68 14.70 7.49
CA ALA A 44 -12.45 14.45 8.92
C ALA A 44 -11.49 15.48 9.52
N THR A 45 -11.76 15.93 10.73
CA THR A 45 -10.81 16.74 11.50
C THR A 45 -9.59 15.91 11.89
N LEU A 46 -9.83 14.67 12.31
CA LEU A 46 -8.80 13.71 12.68
C LEU A 46 -9.17 12.32 12.16
N LEU A 47 -8.26 11.71 11.41
CA LEU A 47 -8.26 10.29 11.12
C LEU A 47 -7.26 9.60 12.04
N ILE A 48 -7.67 8.57 12.76
CA ILE A 48 -6.79 7.62 13.44
C ILE A 48 -6.81 6.35 12.60
N HIS A 49 -5.69 6.05 11.94
CA HIS A 49 -5.59 4.91 11.01
C HIS A 49 -4.55 3.90 11.47
N GLU A 50 -4.85 2.62 11.31
CA GLU A 50 -3.87 1.55 11.50
C GLU A 50 -2.76 1.63 10.44
N ALA A 51 -1.53 1.34 10.86
CA ALA A 51 -0.35 1.29 9.99
C ALA A 51 0.51 0.08 10.41
N THR A 52 -0.09 -1.09 10.35
CA THR A 52 0.45 -2.31 10.98
C THR A 52 1.75 -2.78 10.33
N LEU A 53 1.87 -2.63 9.00
CA LEU A 53 3.00 -3.12 8.21
C LEU A 53 3.90 -1.98 7.72
N GLU A 54 5.18 -2.29 7.55
CA GLU A 54 6.15 -1.40 6.88
C GLU A 54 5.92 -1.36 5.36
N ASP A 55 6.35 -0.28 4.72
CA ASP A 55 6.34 -0.20 3.26
C ASP A 55 7.36 -1.18 2.65
N GLY A 56 7.01 -1.81 1.54
CA GLY A 56 7.70 -2.98 0.99
C GLY A 56 7.13 -4.32 1.47
N LEU A 57 6.12 -4.32 2.36
CA LEU A 57 5.39 -5.50 2.82
C LEU A 57 3.96 -5.56 2.28
N GLU A 58 3.69 -4.98 1.11
CA GLU A 58 2.33 -4.82 0.57
C GLU A 58 1.63 -6.17 0.36
N GLU A 59 2.36 -7.19 -0.10
CA GLU A 59 1.82 -8.55 -0.27
C GLU A 59 1.39 -9.15 1.08
N GLU A 60 2.23 -9.00 2.10
CA GLU A 60 1.97 -9.46 3.46
C GLU A 60 0.81 -8.66 4.11
N ALA A 61 0.74 -7.36 3.81
CA ALA A 61 -0.36 -6.49 4.23
C ALA A 61 -1.69 -6.98 3.64
N VAL A 62 -1.72 -7.30 2.33
CA VAL A 62 -2.89 -7.90 1.66
C VAL A 62 -3.29 -9.22 2.28
N GLU A 63 -2.34 -10.13 2.49
CA GLU A 63 -2.59 -11.45 3.08
C GLU A 63 -3.15 -11.34 4.50
N LYS A 64 -2.57 -10.47 5.32
CA LYS A 64 -2.99 -10.26 6.71
C LYS A 64 -4.13 -9.26 6.87
N THR A 65 -4.57 -8.65 5.78
CA THR A 65 -5.66 -7.68 5.71
C THR A 65 -5.46 -6.44 6.59
N HIS A 66 -4.27 -5.84 6.49
CA HIS A 66 -3.84 -4.64 7.22
C HIS A 66 -3.24 -3.59 6.27
N SER A 67 -3.00 -2.38 6.73
CA SER A 67 -2.38 -1.33 5.91
C SER A 67 -0.88 -1.22 6.15
N THR A 68 -0.15 -0.84 5.10
CA THR A 68 1.20 -0.28 5.26
C THR A 68 1.13 1.18 5.71
N THR A 69 2.25 1.72 6.18
CA THR A 69 2.39 3.13 6.55
C THR A 69 1.97 4.09 5.42
N SER A 70 2.54 3.97 4.22
CA SER A 70 2.17 4.85 3.09
C SER A 70 0.73 4.64 2.64
N GLN A 71 0.20 3.42 2.73
CA GLN A 71 -1.20 3.15 2.45
C GLN A 71 -2.15 3.88 3.41
N ALA A 72 -1.85 3.86 4.71
CA ALA A 72 -2.62 4.55 5.74
C ALA A 72 -2.58 6.08 5.54
N ILE A 73 -1.40 6.64 5.25
CA ILE A 73 -1.25 8.07 4.92
C ILE A 73 -2.06 8.41 3.66
N GLY A 74 -1.99 7.56 2.63
CA GLY A 74 -2.76 7.73 1.40
C GLY A 74 -4.28 7.70 1.60
N VAL A 75 -4.79 6.89 2.55
CA VAL A 75 -6.19 6.93 2.96
C VAL A 75 -6.54 8.30 3.57
N GLY A 76 -5.69 8.83 4.45
CA GLY A 76 -5.86 10.16 5.05
C GLY A 76 -5.90 11.29 4.01
N VAL A 77 -5.00 11.24 3.02
CA VAL A 77 -4.97 12.20 1.90
C VAL A 77 -6.25 12.12 1.08
N ARG A 78 -6.68 10.92 0.66
CA ARG A 78 -7.92 10.74 -0.12
C ARG A 78 -9.18 11.12 0.65
N MET A 79 -9.17 10.94 1.98
CA MET A 79 -10.23 11.37 2.88
C MET A 79 -10.29 12.90 3.05
N ASN A 80 -9.26 13.63 2.59
CA ASN A 80 -9.05 15.03 2.91
C ASN A 80 -9.08 15.29 4.44
N ALA A 81 -8.45 14.39 5.20
CA ALA A 81 -8.37 14.53 6.64
C ALA A 81 -7.50 15.75 7.02
N GLY A 82 -7.95 16.54 7.99
CA GLY A 82 -7.20 17.65 8.54
C GLY A 82 -5.89 17.20 9.21
N PHE A 83 -5.92 16.02 9.83
CA PHE A 83 -4.76 15.34 10.40
C PHE A 83 -4.95 13.82 10.38
N THR A 84 -3.87 13.08 10.16
CA THR A 84 -3.83 11.61 10.22
C THR A 84 -2.87 11.16 11.32
N MET A 85 -3.40 10.54 12.36
CA MET A 85 -2.64 9.89 13.41
C MET A 85 -2.49 8.40 13.07
N LEU A 86 -1.27 7.95 12.85
CA LEU A 86 -0.95 6.54 12.61
C LEU A 86 -0.86 5.79 13.94
N ASN A 87 -1.47 4.62 14.00
CA ASN A 87 -1.55 3.77 15.19
C ASN A 87 -1.43 2.28 14.82
N HIS A 88 -1.50 1.39 15.81
CA HIS A 88 -1.56 -0.07 15.64
C HIS A 88 -0.33 -0.62 14.88
N PHE A 89 0.85 -0.10 15.20
CA PHE A 89 2.10 -0.63 14.67
C PHE A 89 2.34 -2.04 15.21
N SER A 90 2.75 -2.97 14.35
CA SER A 90 3.05 -4.33 14.82
C SER A 90 4.28 -4.31 15.73
N GLN A 91 4.12 -4.86 16.94
CA GLN A 91 5.19 -4.98 17.96
C GLN A 91 6.35 -5.88 17.53
N ARG A 92 6.21 -6.63 16.43
CA ARG A 92 7.28 -7.44 15.86
C ARG A 92 8.30 -6.60 15.07
N TYR A 93 7.99 -5.33 14.85
CA TYR A 93 8.83 -4.33 14.20
C TYR A 93 9.27 -3.28 15.22
N ALA A 94 10.06 -2.30 14.79
CA ALA A 94 10.63 -1.31 15.70
C ALA A 94 9.58 -0.46 16.43
N LYS A 95 10.05 0.25 17.44
CA LYS A 95 9.26 1.17 18.27
C LYS A 95 8.72 2.38 17.49
N VAL A 96 9.25 2.65 16.30
CA VAL A 96 8.80 3.70 15.38
C VAL A 96 8.80 3.20 13.94
N PRO A 97 7.88 3.69 13.09
CA PRO A 97 7.89 3.38 11.67
C PRO A 97 9.11 3.99 10.96
N LEU A 98 9.50 3.40 9.85
CA LEU A 98 10.40 4.07 8.90
C LEU A 98 9.70 5.29 8.32
N PHE A 99 10.41 6.42 8.32
CA PHE A 99 9.87 7.69 7.86
C PHE A 99 10.07 7.81 6.35
N SER A 100 8.98 7.71 5.59
CA SER A 100 8.96 7.97 4.15
C SER A 100 8.69 9.45 3.84
N PRO A 101 8.87 9.90 2.57
CA PRO A 101 8.51 11.25 2.14
C PRO A 101 7.01 11.59 2.31
N ASP A 102 6.15 10.59 2.50
CA ASP A 102 4.71 10.79 2.70
C ASP A 102 4.39 11.40 4.09
N PHE A 103 5.32 11.30 5.05
CA PHE A 103 5.21 11.98 6.34
C PHE A 103 5.33 13.49 6.14
N ASN A 104 4.18 14.17 6.22
CA ASN A 104 4.07 15.62 6.12
C ASN A 104 3.54 16.23 7.44
N GLU A 105 3.33 17.55 7.43
CA GLU A 105 2.83 18.33 8.58
C GLU A 105 1.43 17.94 9.10
N LYS A 106 0.72 17.04 8.40
CA LYS A 106 -0.58 16.51 8.81
C LYS A 106 -0.52 15.06 9.26
N VAL A 107 0.66 14.47 9.39
CA VAL A 107 0.84 13.06 9.78
C VAL A 107 1.56 12.99 11.12
N GLY A 108 0.97 12.26 12.06
CA GLY A 108 1.54 11.98 13.38
C GLY A 108 1.65 10.49 13.65
N ILE A 109 2.51 10.13 14.61
CA ILE A 109 2.72 8.77 15.09
C ILE A 109 2.21 8.71 16.52
N ALA A 110 1.30 7.78 16.81
CA ALA A 110 0.82 7.54 18.15
C ALA A 110 1.82 6.70 18.96
N PHE A 111 1.92 7.00 20.25
CA PHE A 111 2.66 6.21 21.23
C PHE A 111 1.77 5.84 22.40
N ASP A 112 2.13 4.77 23.10
CA ASP A 112 1.44 4.38 24.33
C ASP A 112 1.42 5.55 25.33
N HIS A 113 0.25 5.75 25.95
CA HIS A 113 -0.02 6.84 26.89
C HIS A 113 0.08 8.27 26.31
N MET A 114 0.24 8.43 25.00
CA MET A 114 0.20 9.74 24.35
C MET A 114 -1.14 10.43 24.60
N LYS A 115 -1.09 11.68 25.06
CA LYS A 115 -2.26 12.54 25.25
C LYS A 115 -2.05 13.80 24.42
N VAL A 116 -2.96 14.04 23.49
CA VAL A 116 -2.96 15.22 22.62
C VAL A 116 -4.37 15.77 22.51
N CYS A 117 -4.48 17.09 22.46
CA CYS A 117 -5.69 17.78 22.06
C CYS A 117 -5.58 18.26 20.61
N PHE A 118 -6.68 18.74 20.01
CA PHE A 118 -6.65 19.24 18.63
C PHE A 118 -5.68 20.39 18.41
N GLY A 119 -5.43 21.22 19.43
CA GLY A 119 -4.44 22.30 19.38
C GLY A 119 -2.99 21.80 19.30
N ASP A 120 -2.72 20.57 19.73
CA ASP A 120 -1.37 19.98 19.73
C ASP A 120 -1.02 19.33 18.39
N LEU A 121 -2.01 19.01 17.54
CA LEU A 121 -1.81 18.28 16.29
C LEU A 121 -0.74 18.90 15.37
N PRO A 122 -0.68 20.24 15.15
CA PRO A 122 0.38 20.85 14.34
C PRO A 122 1.79 20.73 14.95
N THR A 123 1.90 20.38 16.23
CA THR A 123 3.17 20.18 16.93
C THR A 123 3.64 18.74 16.87
N VAL A 124 2.73 17.77 16.73
CA VAL A 124 3.07 16.33 16.70
C VAL A 124 4.12 15.99 15.64
N PRO A 125 4.01 16.42 14.36
CA PRO A 125 5.03 16.09 13.35
C PRO A 125 6.42 16.63 13.66
N LYS A 126 6.51 17.72 14.46
CA LYS A 126 7.79 18.32 14.87
C LYS A 126 8.59 17.40 15.80
N LEU A 127 7.93 16.42 16.42
CA LEU A 127 8.59 15.40 17.23
C LEU A 127 9.33 14.35 16.38
N THR A 128 9.15 14.33 15.07
CA THR A 128 9.83 13.37 14.17
C THR A 128 11.35 13.42 14.31
N ALA A 129 11.96 14.60 14.34
CA ALA A 129 13.41 14.73 14.47
C ALA A 129 13.95 14.15 15.79
N PRO A 130 13.43 14.53 16.98
CA PRO A 130 13.87 13.91 18.24
C PRO A 130 13.53 12.41 18.32
N LEU A 131 12.41 11.96 17.74
CA LEU A 131 12.10 10.52 17.67
C LEU A 131 13.12 9.75 16.84
N LYS A 132 13.51 10.27 15.66
CA LYS A 132 14.57 9.67 14.84
C LYS A 132 15.89 9.58 15.61
N ALA A 133 16.25 10.62 16.35
CA ALA A 133 17.46 10.61 17.17
C ALA A 133 17.37 9.60 18.33
N LEU A 134 16.21 9.52 18.99
CA LEU A 134 15.99 8.61 20.12
C LEU A 134 16.01 7.13 19.70
N PHE A 135 15.50 6.83 18.50
CA PHE A 135 15.36 5.49 17.96
C PHE A 135 16.32 5.20 16.79
N ALA A 136 17.44 5.92 16.70
CA ALA A 136 18.37 5.81 15.57
C ALA A 136 18.84 4.36 15.34
N GLY A 137 19.23 3.65 16.40
CA GLY A 137 19.66 2.25 16.29
C GLY A 137 18.54 1.30 15.85
N ASP A 138 17.31 1.50 16.33
CA ASP A 138 16.16 0.71 15.89
C ASP A 138 15.86 0.97 14.39
N ILE A 139 16.01 2.22 13.93
CA ILE A 139 15.81 2.61 12.53
C ILE A 139 16.89 1.99 11.63
N GLU A 140 18.16 2.06 12.01
CA GLU A 140 19.27 1.45 11.27
C GLU A 140 19.06 -0.07 11.12
N GLU A 141 18.64 -0.77 12.18
CA GLU A 141 18.34 -2.20 12.11
C GLU A 141 17.20 -2.50 11.13
N MET A 142 16.14 -1.68 11.12
CA MET A 142 15.03 -1.83 10.17
C MET A 142 15.48 -1.61 8.73
N GLU A 143 16.28 -0.58 8.46
CA GLU A 143 16.80 -0.28 7.13
C GLU A 143 17.62 -1.47 6.60
N GLU A 144 18.52 -2.02 7.42
CA GLU A 144 19.27 -3.22 7.04
C GLU A 144 18.36 -4.43 6.75
N ARG A 145 17.32 -4.63 7.57
CA ARG A 145 16.37 -5.73 7.36
C ARG A 145 15.55 -5.54 6.09
N ARG A 146 15.18 -4.31 5.77
CA ARG A 146 14.49 -3.92 4.53
C ARG A 146 15.37 -4.20 3.32
N GLU A 147 16.63 -3.76 3.34
CA GLU A 147 17.60 -4.01 2.27
C GLU A 147 17.84 -5.51 2.05
N LYS A 148 18.09 -6.28 3.12
CA LYS A 148 18.27 -7.74 3.03
C LYS A 148 17.05 -8.42 2.39
N ARG A 149 15.85 -7.93 2.68
CA ARG A 149 14.60 -8.44 2.10
C ARG A 149 14.50 -8.09 0.61
N GLU A 150 14.76 -6.84 0.24
CA GLU A 150 14.74 -6.38 -1.15
C GLU A 150 15.73 -7.19 -2.01
N VAL A 151 16.95 -7.41 -1.51
CA VAL A 151 17.95 -8.26 -2.18
C VAL A 151 17.46 -9.69 -2.36
N ARG A 152 16.83 -10.28 -1.33
CA ARG A 152 16.27 -11.64 -1.41
C ARG A 152 15.16 -11.73 -2.45
N LEU A 153 14.25 -10.76 -2.48
CA LEU A 153 13.15 -10.70 -3.44
C LEU A 153 13.66 -10.51 -4.87
N ALA A 154 14.61 -9.59 -5.08
CA ALA A 154 15.23 -9.38 -6.39
C ALA A 154 15.93 -10.65 -6.90
N ARG A 155 16.68 -11.34 -6.02
CA ARG A 155 17.32 -12.62 -6.36
C ARG A 155 16.31 -13.70 -6.71
N ALA A 156 15.23 -13.83 -5.94
CA ALA A 156 14.17 -14.79 -6.24
C ALA A 156 13.48 -14.49 -7.58
N ALA A 157 13.22 -13.22 -7.89
CA ALA A 157 12.63 -12.81 -9.15
C ALA A 157 13.55 -13.10 -10.35
N LEU A 158 14.86 -12.88 -10.22
CA LEU A 158 15.86 -13.23 -11.25
C LEU A 158 15.85 -14.73 -11.55
N LEU A 159 15.92 -15.57 -10.51
CA LEU A 159 15.90 -17.03 -10.65
C LEU A 159 14.61 -17.53 -11.34
N SER A 160 13.46 -16.96 -10.99
CA SER A 160 12.18 -17.30 -11.63
C SER A 160 12.15 -16.90 -13.11
N ARG A 161 12.78 -15.77 -13.49
CA ARG A 161 12.86 -15.33 -14.89
C ARG A 161 13.80 -16.20 -15.73
N GLU A 162 14.92 -16.63 -15.17
CA GLU A 162 15.85 -17.57 -15.82
C GLU A 162 15.20 -18.94 -16.07
N GLN A 163 14.39 -19.43 -15.12
CA GLN A 163 13.63 -20.67 -15.27
C GLN A 163 12.49 -20.55 -16.29
N ALA A 164 11.84 -19.39 -16.39
CA ALA A 164 10.81 -19.11 -17.40
C ALA A 164 11.39 -18.90 -18.81
N ALA A 165 12.70 -18.66 -18.95
CA ALA A 165 13.41 -18.45 -20.21
C ALA A 165 14.11 -19.72 -20.77
N GLY A 166 13.73 -20.92 -20.30
CA GLY A 166 14.22 -22.21 -20.82
C GLY A 166 13.87 -22.43 -22.31
N PRO A 167 14.64 -23.27 -23.02
CA PRO A 167 15.19 -22.99 -24.36
C PRO A 167 14.15 -22.97 -25.48
N GLU A 168 14.26 -22.00 -26.39
CA GLU A 168 13.60 -22.09 -27.70
C GLU A 168 14.09 -23.34 -28.44
N ASP A 169 13.12 -24.14 -28.92
CA ASP A 169 13.33 -25.33 -29.72
C ASP A 169 14.32 -25.07 -30.86
N GLY A 170 15.36 -25.89 -30.91
CA GLY A 170 16.29 -25.93 -32.02
C GLY A 170 15.58 -26.36 -33.30
N MET A 171 15.35 -25.42 -34.21
CA MET A 171 15.06 -25.72 -35.61
C MET A 171 16.16 -25.09 -36.48
N SER A 172 16.95 -25.95 -37.13
CA SER A 172 18.09 -25.55 -37.97
C SER A 172 17.63 -24.87 -39.28
N PRO A 173 18.44 -23.98 -39.87
CA PRO A 173 18.10 -23.27 -41.10
C PRO A 173 18.51 -24.08 -42.34
N HIS A 174 17.77 -25.14 -42.68
CA HIS A 174 17.94 -25.79 -43.97
C HIS A 174 16.60 -26.24 -44.59
N LYS A 175 15.94 -25.29 -45.26
CA LYS A 175 15.36 -25.45 -46.62
C LYS A 175 14.59 -24.19 -47.00
N ARG A 176 15.31 -23.21 -47.55
CA ARG A 176 14.74 -22.14 -48.36
C ARG A 176 15.36 -22.24 -49.74
N ALA A 177 14.68 -22.93 -50.65
CA ALA A 177 14.80 -22.74 -52.10
C ALA A 177 13.70 -23.58 -52.77
N LEU A 178 12.61 -22.91 -53.15
CA LEU A 178 12.12 -22.89 -54.53
C LEU A 178 11.07 -21.78 -54.61
N ALA A 179 11.51 -20.68 -55.23
CA ALA A 179 10.64 -19.63 -55.73
C ALA A 179 9.95 -20.13 -56.99
N GLU A 180 8.68 -19.78 -57.17
CA GLU A 180 8.23 -19.01 -58.34
C GLU A 180 6.84 -18.42 -58.11
N GLN A 181 6.60 -17.32 -58.80
CA GLN A 181 5.72 -16.20 -58.47
C GLN A 181 4.37 -16.25 -59.24
N PRO A 182 3.46 -15.26 -59.07
CA PRO A 182 2.01 -15.43 -59.10
C PRO A 182 1.35 -15.07 -60.43
N GLN A 183 0.06 -15.44 -60.62
CA GLN A 183 -0.89 -14.68 -61.43
C GLN A 183 -2.36 -15.00 -61.08
N SER A 184 -3.18 -13.95 -61.02
CA SER A 184 -4.63 -13.90 -60.75
C SER A 184 -5.45 -13.90 -62.07
N PRO A 185 -6.75 -13.58 -62.08
CA PRO A 185 -7.91 -14.43 -61.77
C PRO A 185 -8.83 -14.62 -63.00
N GLN A 186 -9.78 -15.58 -63.01
CA GLN A 186 -11.00 -15.45 -63.83
C GLN A 186 -12.17 -16.36 -63.44
N SER A 187 -13.35 -15.76 -63.53
CA SER A 187 -14.71 -16.21 -63.24
C SER A 187 -15.19 -17.46 -63.99
N LYS A 188 -16.14 -18.21 -63.40
CA LYS A 188 -17.47 -18.52 -63.99
C LYS A 188 -18.34 -19.42 -63.08
N LYS A 189 -19.47 -18.83 -62.65
CA LYS A 189 -20.87 -19.33 -62.71
C LYS A 189 -21.23 -20.80 -62.38
N VAL A 190 -22.20 -20.94 -61.44
CA VAL A 190 -23.51 -21.66 -61.56
C VAL A 190 -23.41 -23.22 -61.62
N ARG A 191 -24.13 -24.10 -60.89
CA ARG A 191 -25.50 -24.16 -60.34
C ARG A 191 -25.68 -25.45 -59.48
N ALA A 192 -26.77 -25.48 -58.69
CA ALA A 192 -27.62 -26.64 -58.28
C ALA A 192 -26.99 -27.73 -57.39
N GLN A 193 -27.62 -28.24 -56.33
CA GLN A 193 -29.01 -28.24 -55.85
C GLN A 193 -29.07 -27.91 -54.35
#